data_AF-A0A1H1NIR3-F1
#
_entry.id   AF-A0A1H1NIR3-F1
#
_cell.length_a   1.000
_cell.length_b   1.000
_cell.length_c   1.000
_cell.angle_alpha   90.00
_cell.angle_beta   90.00
_cell.angle_gamma   90.00
#
_symmetry.space_group_name_H-M   'P 1'
#
loop_
_entity.id
_entity.type
_entity.pdbx_description
1 polymer ?
#
loop_
_entity_poly.entity_id
_entity_poly.type
_entity_poly.pdbx_seq_one_letter_code
_entity_poly.pdbx_strand_id
1 'polypeptide(L)'
;MHSINLHLKILIAVLVSLGVLITGYQIYLLDIPVTEDETDDIWSLDAKVEFRATPGTPIKAQFYIPPLNQDYVSLNESFISNNYGVSVNSQNGNRRVTWSSRRASGTQTLYYRLVLTQRYSEEQLAAAPPPPRQPIPLEGPEQIAADALINPIRQHSADIETFISETIRRVNDITDDNVKLLLNGGTSAMDKARVIDLLLSNARIPLEMVHTIRLENTEAQSPELWLRSYNGERWLYFHPETGQQGMPDNRLVWWTGPEPLLAMEGGRQSSVSLTVTNSEMNALRLAKLTTENRASALLDYSLYGLPLQAQRVYQVMIMIPIGVLVILILRNLIGMQTLGTFTPVLIALAFRETEVGWGIALFTLITALGLSLRSYLEHLKLQMLPRLSVVLTFVVLVIAAISLFSHKLGMEKALAVSLFPMVILTMTIERLSITWEERGGIQSLKTALGTLIAATLAHLLMTIPELTYFVFTFPAVLLILVGFMLAMGRYRGYRLTELMRFKALTKG
;
A
#
# COMPACT_ATOMS: atom_id res chain seq x y z
N MET A 1 -17.85 -27.64 -44.38
CA MET A 1 -18.12 -27.68 -42.92
C MET A 1 -16.91 -28.07 -42.06
N HIS A 2 -15.98 -28.91 -42.52
CA HIS A 2 -14.81 -29.33 -41.73
C HIS A 2 -13.77 -28.20 -41.49
N SER A 3 -13.52 -27.30 -42.47
CA SER A 3 -12.53 -26.21 -42.31
C SER A 3 -12.92 -25.16 -41.26
N ILE A 4 -14.21 -24.90 -41.07
CA ILE A 4 -14.74 -23.94 -40.08
C ILE A 4 -14.56 -24.47 -38.63
N ASN A 5 -14.52 -25.79 -38.45
CA ASN A 5 -14.20 -26.41 -37.16
C ASN A 5 -12.69 -26.40 -36.89
N LEU A 6 -11.87 -26.62 -37.92
CA LEU A 6 -10.41 -26.55 -37.81
C LEU A 6 -9.95 -25.12 -37.49
N HIS A 7 -10.46 -24.12 -38.21
CA HIS A 7 -10.12 -22.72 -38.01
C HIS A 7 -10.45 -22.23 -36.59
N LEU A 8 -11.62 -22.60 -36.05
CA LEU A 8 -12.00 -22.26 -34.68
C LEU A 8 -11.04 -22.90 -33.65
N LYS A 9 -10.68 -24.17 -33.82
CA LYS A 9 -9.75 -24.86 -32.90
C LYS A 9 -8.37 -24.22 -32.92
N ILE A 10 -7.87 -23.87 -34.11
CA ILE A 10 -6.60 -23.15 -34.28
C ILE A 10 -6.66 -21.79 -33.59
N LEU A 11 -7.74 -21.01 -33.81
CA LEU A 11 -7.91 -19.71 -33.17
C LEU A 11 -7.92 -19.81 -31.64
N ILE A 12 -8.63 -20.79 -31.08
CA ILE A 12 -8.65 -21.05 -29.63
C ILE A 12 -7.24 -21.40 -29.13
N ALA A 13 -6.53 -22.30 -29.82
CA ALA A 13 -5.19 -22.71 -29.43
C ALA A 13 -4.19 -21.55 -29.46
N VAL A 14 -4.26 -20.70 -30.48
CA VAL A 14 -3.41 -19.49 -30.60
C VAL A 14 -3.69 -18.54 -29.44
N LEU A 15 -4.95 -18.18 -29.19
CA LEU A 15 -5.33 -17.23 -28.13
C LEU A 15 -4.92 -17.73 -26.74
N VAL A 16 -5.16 -19.01 -26.44
CA VAL A 16 -4.80 -19.61 -25.14
C VAL A 16 -3.28 -19.69 -25.00
N SER A 17 -2.55 -20.13 -26.03
CA SER A 17 -1.09 -20.23 -25.96
C SER A 17 -0.43 -18.86 -25.78
N LEU A 18 -0.93 -17.84 -26.48
CA LEU A 18 -0.42 -16.47 -26.38
C LEU A 18 -0.69 -15.89 -25.00
N GLY A 19 -1.89 -16.09 -24.45
CA GLY A 19 -2.23 -15.67 -23.10
C GLY A 19 -1.34 -16.32 -22.04
N VAL A 20 -1.16 -17.64 -22.09
CA VAL A 20 -0.31 -18.38 -21.16
C VAL A 20 1.15 -17.96 -21.26
N LEU A 21 1.67 -17.76 -22.49
CA LEU A 21 3.07 -17.39 -22.71
C LEU A 21 3.38 -15.98 -22.18
N ILE A 22 2.49 -15.00 -22.43
CA ILE A 22 2.66 -13.63 -21.93
C ILE A 22 2.56 -13.60 -20.39
N THR A 23 1.55 -14.26 -19.80
CA THR A 23 1.41 -14.32 -18.33
C THR A 23 2.60 -15.03 -17.69
N GLY A 24 3.06 -16.16 -18.26
CA GLY A 24 4.25 -16.87 -17.77
C GLY A 24 5.52 -16.03 -17.85
N TYR A 25 5.72 -15.27 -18.93
CA TYR A 25 6.85 -14.34 -19.06
C TYR A 25 6.83 -13.27 -17.97
N GLN A 26 5.66 -12.72 -17.65
CA GLN A 26 5.50 -11.71 -16.60
C GLN A 26 5.75 -12.25 -15.19
N ILE A 27 5.36 -13.51 -14.92
CA ILE A 27 5.56 -14.12 -13.60
C ILE A 27 7.01 -14.55 -13.40
N TYR A 28 7.61 -15.25 -14.38
CA TYR A 28 8.91 -15.91 -14.18
C TYR A 28 10.14 -15.08 -14.57
N LEU A 29 10.03 -14.13 -15.52
CA LEU A 29 11.17 -13.31 -15.94
C LEU A 29 11.17 -11.90 -15.33
N LEU A 30 9.99 -11.37 -15.02
CA LEU A 30 9.81 -10.02 -14.48
C LEU A 30 9.57 -10.04 -12.97
N ASP A 31 9.55 -11.21 -12.33
CA ASP A 31 9.30 -11.42 -10.90
C ASP A 31 8.11 -10.61 -10.36
N ILE A 32 7.05 -10.48 -11.19
CA ILE A 32 5.83 -9.79 -10.77
C ILE A 32 5.05 -10.72 -9.82
N PRO A 33 4.73 -10.28 -8.60
CA PRO A 33 4.02 -11.11 -7.63
C PRO A 33 2.63 -11.50 -8.14
N VAL A 34 2.21 -12.72 -7.79
CA VAL A 34 0.93 -13.30 -8.26
C VAL A 34 -0.23 -12.89 -7.34
N THR A 35 0.05 -12.55 -6.08
CA THR A 35 -0.92 -12.17 -5.05
C THR A 35 -0.65 -10.74 -4.55
N GLU A 36 -1.71 -10.06 -4.09
CA GLU A 36 -1.61 -8.69 -3.59
C GLU A 36 -0.85 -8.59 -2.25
N ASP A 37 -0.79 -9.70 -1.50
CA ASP A 37 -0.19 -9.82 -0.16
C ASP A 37 1.35 -9.72 -0.11
N GLU A 38 2.05 -9.61 -1.25
CA GLU A 38 3.42 -9.09 -1.25
C GLU A 38 3.39 -7.56 -1.21
N THR A 39 2.93 -7.01 -0.09
CA THR A 39 3.06 -5.60 0.23
C THR A 39 4.45 -5.36 0.82
N ASP A 40 5.14 -4.34 0.30
CA ASP A 40 6.36 -3.88 0.95
C ASP A 40 6.03 -2.68 1.83
N ASP A 41 6.64 -2.65 3.00
CA ASP A 41 6.55 -1.51 3.90
C ASP A 41 7.21 -0.27 3.26
N ILE A 42 6.41 0.77 3.07
CA ILE A 42 6.95 2.10 2.77
C ILE A 42 6.96 2.91 4.04
N TRP A 43 8.15 3.37 4.40
CA TRP A 43 8.33 4.29 5.51
C TRP A 43 8.42 5.72 4.97
N SER A 44 7.49 6.57 5.39
CA SER A 44 7.57 8.01 5.18
C SER A 44 8.07 8.68 6.46
N LEU A 45 9.24 9.30 6.36
CA LEU A 45 9.92 10.00 7.44
C LEU A 45 9.76 11.50 7.19
N ASP A 46 8.97 12.14 8.05
CA ASP A 46 8.70 13.57 8.00
C ASP A 46 9.40 14.27 9.16
N ALA A 47 10.32 15.19 8.86
CA ALA A 47 10.95 16.06 9.83
C ALA A 47 10.40 17.49 9.70
N LYS A 48 9.76 17.98 10.76
CA LYS A 48 9.27 19.36 10.88
C LYS A 48 10.19 20.14 11.82
N VAL A 49 10.82 21.19 11.30
CA VAL A 49 11.61 22.14 12.08
C VAL A 49 10.82 23.44 12.21
N GLU A 50 10.49 23.82 13.44
CA GLU A 50 9.73 25.04 13.74
C GLU A 50 10.58 25.98 14.61
N PHE A 51 10.64 27.27 14.26
CA PHE A 51 11.40 28.26 15.02
C PHE A 51 10.84 29.67 14.81
N ARG A 52 11.23 30.60 15.69
CA ARG A 52 10.89 32.01 15.57
C ARG A 52 12.06 32.79 15.00
N ALA A 53 11.88 33.37 13.83
CA ALA A 53 12.88 34.20 13.17
C ALA A 53 13.14 35.50 13.94
N THR A 54 14.41 35.86 14.10
CA THR A 54 14.78 37.17 14.66
C THR A 54 14.74 38.22 13.54
N PRO A 55 13.97 39.31 13.68
CA PRO A 55 13.88 40.34 12.64
C PRO A 55 15.25 40.96 12.34
N GLY A 56 15.58 41.13 11.06
CA GLY A 56 16.79 41.83 10.62
C GLY A 56 18.08 41.00 10.61
N THR A 57 18.06 39.76 11.11
CA THR A 57 19.21 38.85 11.05
C THR A 57 19.01 37.78 9.95
N PRO A 58 20.04 37.47 9.14
CA PRO A 58 20.02 36.32 8.26
C PRO A 58 19.80 35.03 9.06
N ILE A 59 19.07 34.08 8.47
CA ILE A 59 18.77 32.79 9.09
C ILE A 59 19.56 31.72 8.37
N LYS A 60 20.22 30.87 9.16
CA LYS A 60 20.91 29.68 8.67
C LYS A 60 20.56 28.51 9.59
N ALA A 61 19.78 27.56 9.07
CA ALA A 61 19.42 26.34 9.78
C ALA A 61 20.14 25.16 9.12
N GLN A 62 20.94 24.46 9.92
CA GLN A 62 21.70 23.29 9.53
C GLN A 62 21.10 22.06 10.20
N PHE A 63 20.69 21.09 9.40
CA PHE A 63 20.00 19.89 9.87
C PHE A 63 20.62 18.65 9.26
N TYR A 64 20.88 17.64 10.09
CA TYR A 64 21.34 16.35 9.58
C TYR A 64 20.18 15.58 8.98
N ILE A 65 20.42 14.94 7.84
CA ILE A 65 19.46 14.08 7.15
C ILE A 65 20.06 12.67 7.03
N PRO A 66 19.23 11.61 7.04
CA PRO A 66 19.71 10.24 7.03
C PRO A 66 20.56 9.94 5.79
N PRO A 67 21.63 9.14 5.96
CA PRO A 67 22.43 8.68 4.84
C PRO A 67 21.65 7.63 4.03
N LEU A 68 21.76 7.69 2.70
CA LEU A 68 20.98 6.86 1.77
C LEU A 68 21.65 5.51 1.44
N ASN A 69 22.80 5.23 2.03
CA ASN A 69 23.60 4.01 1.83
C ASN A 69 23.42 3.03 3.00
N GLN A 70 22.17 2.85 3.45
CA GLN A 70 21.78 1.88 4.47
C GLN A 70 20.98 0.74 3.83
N ASP A 71 20.41 -0.16 4.63
CA ASP A 71 19.50 -1.24 4.19
C ASP A 71 18.18 -0.74 3.55
N TYR A 72 18.07 0.55 3.26
CA TYR A 72 16.88 1.21 2.74
C TYR A 72 17.22 2.04 1.50
N VAL A 73 16.40 1.92 0.47
CA VAL A 73 16.46 2.72 -0.75
C VAL A 73 15.50 3.89 -0.66
N SER A 74 15.97 5.11 -0.97
CA SER A 74 15.12 6.28 -1.07
C SER A 74 14.32 6.29 -2.36
N LEU A 75 13.00 6.32 -2.24
CA LEU A 75 12.05 6.48 -3.33
C LEU A 75 11.89 7.95 -3.72
N ASN A 76 11.84 8.82 -2.73
CA ASN A 76 11.63 10.24 -2.91
C ASN A 76 12.22 11.01 -1.74
N GLU A 77 12.89 12.12 -2.03
CA GLU A 77 13.45 13.04 -1.06
C GLU A 77 13.01 14.46 -1.43
N SER A 78 12.36 15.16 -0.50
CA SER A 78 11.82 16.49 -0.76
C SER A 78 12.06 17.45 0.41
N PHE A 79 12.32 18.71 0.05
CA PHE A 79 12.57 19.80 0.98
C PHE A 79 11.51 20.88 0.72
N ILE A 80 10.63 21.12 1.69
CA ILE A 80 9.54 22.10 1.57
C ILE A 80 9.84 23.25 2.51
N SER A 81 10.20 24.40 1.92
CA SER A 81 10.57 25.61 2.65
C SER A 81 10.15 26.86 1.88
N ASN A 82 9.48 27.80 2.53
CA ASN A 82 8.98 29.01 1.89
C ASN A 82 10.04 30.13 1.89
N ASN A 83 10.55 30.52 0.71
CA ASN A 83 11.59 31.55 0.55
C ASN A 83 12.93 31.27 1.27
N TYR A 84 13.34 29.99 1.34
CA TYR A 84 14.68 29.58 1.76
C TYR A 84 15.45 28.99 0.58
N GLY A 85 16.75 29.29 0.51
CA GLY A 85 17.67 28.53 -0.31
C GLY A 85 18.03 27.22 0.38
N VAL A 86 17.95 26.10 -0.35
CA VAL A 86 18.28 24.76 0.13
C VAL A 86 19.61 24.33 -0.49
N SER A 87 20.54 23.85 0.34
CA SER A 87 21.78 23.23 -0.12
C SER A 87 22.06 21.98 0.71
N VAL A 88 22.36 20.87 0.05
CA VAL A 88 22.72 19.60 0.68
C VAL A 88 24.21 19.37 0.48
N ASN A 89 24.91 19.07 1.57
CA ASN A 89 26.33 18.73 1.54
C ASN A 89 26.57 17.41 2.28
N SER A 90 27.58 16.65 1.86
CA SER A 90 28.03 15.45 2.55
C SER A 90 29.44 15.67 3.09
N GLN A 91 29.61 15.45 4.40
CA GLN A 91 30.90 15.54 5.08
C GLN A 91 31.01 14.41 6.11
N ASN A 92 32.15 13.73 6.16
CA ASN A 92 32.46 12.68 7.15
C ASN A 92 31.39 11.58 7.23
N GLY A 93 30.82 11.17 6.09
CA GLY A 93 29.76 10.15 6.03
C GLY A 93 28.36 10.64 6.41
N ASN A 94 28.22 11.87 6.92
CA ASN A 94 26.93 12.48 7.20
C ASN A 94 26.43 13.33 6.03
N ARG A 95 25.12 13.40 5.86
CA ARG A 95 24.44 14.34 4.96
C ARG A 95 23.82 15.45 5.80
N ARG A 96 24.02 16.70 5.37
CA ARG A 96 23.51 17.88 6.07
C ARG A 96 22.85 18.82 5.07
N VAL A 97 21.60 19.18 5.34
CA VAL A 97 20.90 20.23 4.63
C VAL A 97 21.09 21.57 5.34
N THR A 98 21.34 22.62 4.56
CA THR A 98 21.42 23.99 5.03
C THR A 98 20.30 24.80 4.37
N TRP A 99 19.35 25.26 5.18
CA TRP A 99 18.36 26.26 4.78
C TRP A 99 18.88 27.65 5.11
N SER A 100 18.84 28.55 4.13
CA SER A 100 19.31 29.92 4.30
C SER A 100 18.30 30.94 3.78
N SER A 101 18.07 32.01 4.55
CA SER A 101 17.25 33.14 4.12
C SER A 101 17.80 34.46 4.65
N ARG A 102 17.82 35.50 3.81
CA ARG A 102 18.33 36.83 4.18
C ARG A 102 17.32 37.63 5.00
N ARG A 103 16.02 37.41 4.78
CA ARG A 103 14.92 38.10 5.48
C ARG A 103 13.81 37.12 5.74
N ALA A 104 13.60 36.79 7.00
CA ALA A 104 12.44 36.06 7.48
C ALA A 104 11.97 36.69 8.80
N SER A 105 10.67 36.60 9.07
CA SER A 105 10.06 37.17 10.26
C SER A 105 8.93 36.27 10.76
N GLY A 106 8.63 36.37 12.06
CA GLY A 106 7.59 35.55 12.67
C GLY A 106 7.98 34.08 12.84
N THR A 107 6.97 33.22 12.96
CA THR A 107 7.16 31.77 13.06
C THR A 107 7.44 31.19 11.68
N GLN A 108 8.50 30.39 11.61
CA GLN A 108 8.98 29.76 10.39
C GLN A 108 8.93 28.25 10.56
N THR A 109 8.61 27.55 9.48
CA THR A 109 8.54 26.10 9.47
C THR A 109 9.25 25.57 8.23
N LEU A 110 10.12 24.59 8.42
CA LEU A 110 10.84 23.88 7.38
C LEU A 110 10.45 22.41 7.46
N TYR A 111 10.21 21.78 6.31
CA TYR A 111 9.91 20.37 6.24
C TYR A 111 10.93 19.63 5.39
N TYR A 112 11.33 18.47 5.87
CA TYR A 112 12.07 17.47 5.14
C TYR A 112 11.25 16.19 5.12
N ARG A 113 11.02 15.62 3.94
CA ARG A 113 10.29 14.38 3.76
C ARG A 113 11.14 13.40 2.97
N LEU A 114 11.29 12.20 3.52
CA LEU A 114 12.00 11.11 2.90
C LEU A 114 11.12 9.87 2.88
N VAL A 115 11.04 9.20 1.74
CA VAL A 115 10.27 7.97 1.57
C VAL A 115 11.24 6.83 1.26
N LEU A 116 11.19 5.76 2.05
CA LEU A 116 12.15 4.65 2.06
C LEU A 116 11.47 3.27 1.89
N THR A 117 12.20 2.29 1.35
CA THR A 117 11.80 0.87 1.29
C THR A 117 13.02 -0.07 1.42
N GLN A 118 12.83 -1.31 1.90
CA GLN A 118 13.92 -2.27 2.20
C GLN A 118 14.35 -3.16 1.01
N ARG A 119 13.46 -3.45 0.04
CA ARG A 119 13.61 -4.57 -0.93
C ARG A 119 14.73 -4.42 -1.97
N TYR A 120 15.34 -3.25 -2.09
CA TYR A 120 16.32 -2.93 -3.14
C TYR A 120 17.68 -2.48 -2.60
N SER A 121 18.02 -2.80 -1.36
CA SER A 121 19.39 -2.54 -0.88
C SER A 121 20.34 -3.45 -1.66
N GLU A 122 21.05 -2.91 -2.65
CA GLU A 122 22.19 -3.59 -3.27
C GLU A 122 23.16 -3.98 -2.15
N GLU A 123 23.70 -5.20 -2.21
CA GLU A 123 24.69 -5.74 -1.27
C GLU A 123 25.67 -4.64 -0.85
N GLN A 124 25.52 -4.20 0.40
CA GLN A 124 26.13 -2.97 0.87
C GLN A 124 27.64 -3.16 0.97
N LEU A 125 28.41 -2.31 0.30
CA LEU A 125 29.85 -2.19 0.55
C LEU A 125 30.04 -1.89 2.05
N ALA A 126 30.62 -2.85 2.77
CA ALA A 126 30.95 -2.69 4.18
C ALA A 126 31.73 -1.38 4.36
N ALA A 127 31.19 -0.45 5.15
CA ALA A 127 31.83 0.84 5.41
C ALA A 127 33.26 0.59 5.93
N ALA A 128 34.23 1.30 5.37
CA ALA A 128 35.64 1.10 5.66
C ALA A 128 35.92 1.18 7.17
N PRO A 129 36.87 0.38 7.70
CA PRO A 129 37.22 0.40 9.11
C PRO A 129 37.59 1.82 9.56
N PRO A 130 37.05 2.32 10.67
CA PRO A 130 37.44 3.60 11.21
C PRO A 130 38.93 3.56 11.64
N PRO A 131 39.67 4.67 11.52
CA PRO A 131 41.03 4.72 12.02
C PRO A 131 41.05 4.50 13.54
N PRO A 132 42.14 3.91 14.10
CA PRO A 132 42.27 3.72 15.54
C PRO A 132 42.09 5.04 16.29
N ARG A 133 41.34 4.99 17.40
CA ARG A 133 41.11 6.18 18.23
C ARG A 133 42.43 6.60 18.87
N GLN A 134 42.72 7.91 18.83
CA GLN A 134 43.83 8.46 19.61
C GLN A 134 43.39 8.64 21.06
N PRO A 135 44.21 8.25 22.05
CA PRO A 135 43.89 8.48 23.45
C PRO A 135 43.69 9.96 23.72
N ILE A 136 42.58 10.29 24.40
CA ILE A 136 42.35 11.66 24.86
C ILE A 136 43.28 11.89 26.06
N PRO A 137 44.14 12.93 26.04
CA PRO A 137 45.03 13.21 27.16
C PRO A 137 44.22 13.64 28.38
N LEU A 138 44.51 13.02 29.52
CA LEU A 138 43.94 13.36 30.82
C LEU A 138 45.07 13.80 31.75
N GLU A 139 44.78 14.75 32.63
CA GLU A 139 45.75 15.26 33.61
C GLU A 139 45.17 15.20 35.03
N GLY A 140 46.03 14.89 36.01
CA GLY A 140 45.68 14.99 37.43
C GLY A 140 44.63 13.95 37.89
N PRO A 141 43.60 14.36 38.66
CA PRO A 141 42.62 13.43 39.26
C PRO A 141 41.83 12.59 38.24
N GLU A 142 41.54 13.15 37.05
CA GLU A 142 40.77 12.45 36.01
C GLU A 142 41.54 11.25 35.44
N GLN A 143 42.87 11.39 35.31
CA GLN A 143 43.72 10.29 34.85
C GLN A 143 43.72 9.13 35.85
N ILE A 144 43.82 9.42 37.15
CA ILE A 144 43.80 8.41 38.20
C ILE A 144 42.45 7.68 38.21
N ALA A 145 41.34 8.41 38.07
CA ALA A 145 40.01 7.82 37.99
C ALA A 145 39.82 6.95 36.73
N ALA A 146 40.30 7.40 35.58
CA ALA A 146 40.27 6.62 34.34
C ALA A 146 41.08 5.32 34.47
N ASP A 147 42.30 5.38 35.00
CA ASP A 147 43.15 4.20 35.19
C ASP A 147 42.55 3.21 36.20
N ALA A 148 41.91 3.71 37.27
CA ALA A 148 41.21 2.90 38.25
C ALA A 148 40.03 2.13 37.64
N LEU A 149 39.35 2.70 36.64
CA LEU A 149 38.26 2.04 35.90
C LEU A 149 38.77 1.08 34.83
N ILE A 150 39.80 1.46 34.08
CA ILE A 150 40.32 0.68 32.93
C ILE A 150 40.97 -0.63 33.38
N ASN A 151 41.73 -0.63 34.48
CA ASN A 151 42.46 -1.81 34.93
C ASN A 151 41.54 -3.02 35.19
N PRO A 152 40.45 -2.88 35.97
CA PRO A 152 39.46 -3.93 36.11
C PRO A 152 38.72 -4.28 34.81
N ILE A 153 38.41 -3.30 33.94
CA ILE A 153 37.75 -3.57 32.64
C ILE A 153 38.62 -4.52 31.81
N ARG A 154 39.94 -4.25 31.72
CA ARG A 154 40.91 -5.10 31.02
C ARG A 154 41.00 -6.51 31.60
N GLN A 155 40.87 -6.66 32.92
CA GLN A 155 40.92 -7.98 33.57
C GLN A 155 39.67 -8.83 33.32
N HIS A 156 38.52 -8.19 33.09
CA HIS A 156 37.22 -8.86 32.93
C HIS A 156 36.74 -8.91 31.47
N SER A 157 37.58 -8.55 30.50
CA SER A 157 37.27 -8.57 29.07
C SER A 157 38.29 -9.39 28.29
N ALA A 158 37.82 -10.07 27.24
CA ALA A 158 38.64 -10.93 26.38
C ALA A 158 38.78 -10.38 24.95
N ASP A 159 37.84 -9.54 24.52
CA ASP A 159 37.74 -8.98 23.18
C ASP A 159 37.13 -7.57 23.21
N ILE A 160 37.02 -6.91 22.04
CA ILE A 160 36.47 -5.55 21.92
C ILE A 160 34.99 -5.52 22.38
N GLU A 161 34.21 -6.56 22.08
CA GLU A 161 32.79 -6.67 22.43
C GLU A 161 32.59 -6.67 23.95
N THR A 162 33.29 -7.55 24.66
CA THR A 162 33.26 -7.66 26.12
C THR A 162 33.88 -6.44 26.79
N PHE A 163 34.91 -5.83 26.21
CA PHE A 163 35.51 -4.59 26.72
C PHE A 163 34.51 -3.43 26.71
N ILE A 164 33.77 -3.25 25.60
CA ILE A 164 32.77 -2.18 25.48
C ILE A 164 31.62 -2.43 26.45
N SER A 165 31.07 -3.65 26.51
CA SER A 165 29.98 -4.00 27.43
C SER A 165 30.37 -3.80 28.89
N GLU A 166 31.59 -4.18 29.28
CA GLU A 166 32.11 -3.98 30.63
C GLU A 166 32.31 -2.49 30.96
N THR A 167 32.80 -1.71 30.00
CA THR A 167 32.94 -0.26 30.13
C THR A 167 31.57 0.40 30.34
N ILE A 168 30.57 0.05 29.52
CA ILE A 168 29.20 0.55 29.65
C ILE A 168 28.62 0.21 31.02
N ARG A 169 28.79 -1.04 31.47
CA ARG A 169 28.29 -1.48 32.78
C ARG A 169 28.88 -0.64 33.91
N ARG A 170 30.19 -0.39 33.90
CA ARG A 170 30.85 0.41 34.93
C ARG A 170 30.49 1.88 34.90
N VAL A 171 30.41 2.49 33.72
CA VAL A 171 30.01 3.90 33.59
C VAL A 171 28.56 4.12 34.03
N ASN A 172 27.70 3.11 33.92
CA ASN A 172 26.34 3.17 34.44
C ASN A 172 26.23 2.94 35.96
N ASP A 173 27.30 2.47 36.62
CA ASP A 173 27.35 2.37 38.08
C ASP A 173 27.68 3.74 38.69
N ILE A 174 26.64 4.56 38.87
CA ILE A 174 26.74 5.89 39.47
C ILE A 174 27.11 5.87 40.96
N THR A 175 27.30 4.70 41.58
CA THR A 175 27.78 4.61 42.97
C THR A 175 29.29 4.77 43.06
N ASP A 176 30.03 4.45 42.00
CA ASP A 176 31.50 4.56 41.93
C ASP A 176 31.94 6.04 41.88
N ASP A 177 32.80 6.44 42.81
CA ASP A 177 33.29 7.81 42.91
C ASP A 177 34.18 8.22 41.73
N ASN A 178 34.88 7.27 41.09
CA ASN A 178 35.67 7.53 39.89
C ASN A 178 34.76 7.87 38.71
N VAL A 179 33.62 7.19 38.59
CA VAL A 179 32.61 7.45 37.55
C VAL A 179 31.98 8.82 37.77
N LYS A 180 31.61 9.17 39.01
CA LYS A 180 31.07 10.51 39.33
C LYS A 180 32.04 11.63 38.99
N LEU A 181 33.33 11.44 39.25
CA LEU A 181 34.36 12.41 38.91
C LEU A 181 34.40 12.66 37.40
N LEU A 182 34.43 11.60 36.59
CA LEU A 182 34.49 11.70 35.13
C LEU A 182 33.18 12.24 34.50
N LEU A 183 32.03 11.93 35.11
CA LEU A 183 30.74 12.44 34.66
C LEU A 183 30.54 13.93 34.97
N ASN A 184 31.28 14.49 35.94
CA ASN A 184 31.20 15.90 36.35
C ASN A 184 29.75 16.37 36.62
N GLY A 185 28.95 15.51 37.26
CA GLY A 185 27.53 15.76 37.56
C GLY A 185 26.54 15.54 36.40
N GLY A 186 27.02 15.23 35.20
CA GLY A 186 26.18 14.84 34.05
C GLY A 186 25.68 13.40 34.18
N THR A 187 24.39 13.17 33.92
CA THR A 187 23.78 11.83 33.97
C THR A 187 23.04 11.46 32.68
N SER A 188 23.10 12.32 31.66
CA SER A 188 22.44 12.06 30.39
C SER A 188 23.15 10.92 29.64
N ALA A 189 22.42 10.26 28.73
CA ALA A 189 23.01 9.26 27.84
C ALA A 189 24.21 9.81 27.05
N MET A 190 24.20 11.10 26.70
CA MET A 190 25.31 11.79 26.03
C MET A 190 26.53 11.96 26.93
N ASP A 191 26.35 12.29 28.22
CA ASP A 191 27.45 12.41 29.18
C ASP A 191 28.11 11.05 29.41
N LYS A 192 27.29 10.01 29.59
CA LYS A 192 27.76 8.62 29.70
C LYS A 192 28.51 8.20 28.45
N ALA A 193 27.97 8.46 27.26
CA ALA A 193 28.63 8.17 25.98
C ALA A 193 30.00 8.86 25.85
N ARG A 194 30.14 10.10 26.35
CA ARG A 194 31.43 10.82 26.37
C ARG A 194 32.45 10.15 27.30
N VAL A 195 32.03 9.72 28.49
CA VAL A 195 32.92 8.98 29.41
C VAL A 195 33.28 7.61 28.85
N ILE A 196 32.34 6.93 28.18
CA ILE A 196 32.62 5.66 27.49
C ILE A 196 33.65 5.87 26.36
N ASP A 197 33.47 6.88 25.48
CA ASP A 197 34.45 7.22 24.45
C ASP A 197 35.82 7.53 25.04
N LEU A 198 35.86 8.26 26.16
CA LEU A 198 37.10 8.55 26.89
C LEU A 198 37.84 7.28 27.32
N LEU A 199 37.16 6.35 27.99
CA LEU A 199 37.77 5.10 28.47
C LEU A 199 38.17 4.18 27.30
N LEU A 200 37.35 4.10 26.25
CA LEU A 200 37.64 3.30 25.05
C LEU A 200 38.82 3.88 24.24
N SER A 201 38.97 5.21 24.21
CA SER A 201 40.09 5.87 23.52
C SER A 201 41.45 5.47 24.07
N ASN A 202 41.55 5.20 25.38
CA ASN A 202 42.78 4.71 26.03
C ASN A 202 43.15 3.30 25.53
N ALA A 203 42.15 2.46 25.26
CA ALA A 203 42.32 1.16 24.63
C ALA A 203 42.49 1.21 23.11
N ARG A 204 42.53 2.41 22.51
CA ARG A 204 42.56 2.66 21.05
C ARG A 204 41.37 2.06 20.29
N ILE A 205 40.25 1.83 21.00
CA ILE A 205 39.02 1.30 20.42
C ILE A 205 38.23 2.49 19.83
N PRO A 206 37.90 2.49 18.52
CA PRO A 206 37.09 3.54 17.92
C PRO A 206 35.64 3.42 18.38
N LEU A 207 35.07 4.53 18.84
CA LEU A 207 33.66 4.64 19.17
C LEU A 207 33.04 5.80 18.37
N GLU A 208 31.92 5.52 17.72
CA GLU A 208 31.08 6.51 17.06
C GLU A 208 29.76 6.61 17.79
N MET A 209 29.35 7.85 18.10
CA MET A 209 27.99 8.14 18.57
C MET A 209 27.06 8.11 17.35
N VAL A 210 25.98 7.37 17.44
CA VAL A 210 25.03 7.17 16.33
C VAL A 210 23.64 7.48 16.85
N HIS A 211 22.91 8.32 16.15
CA HIS A 211 21.54 8.66 16.53
C HIS A 211 20.57 7.91 15.62
N THR A 212 19.64 7.19 16.23
CA THR A 212 18.71 6.31 15.53
C THR A 212 17.27 6.74 15.73
N ILE A 213 16.41 6.43 14.77
CA ILE A 213 14.97 6.59 14.89
C ILE A 213 14.31 5.21 14.79
N ARG A 214 13.10 5.11 15.33
CA ARG A 214 12.30 3.89 15.25
C ARG A 214 11.39 3.97 14.04
N LEU A 215 11.39 2.89 13.26
CA LEU A 215 10.49 2.68 12.14
C LEU A 215 9.20 2.08 12.70
N GLU A 216 8.39 2.95 13.29
CA GLU A 216 7.07 2.62 13.84
C GLU A 216 6.13 3.81 13.64
N ASN A 217 4.83 3.54 13.45
CA ASN A 217 3.81 4.57 13.26
C ASN A 217 3.73 5.49 14.50
N THR A 218 4.35 6.67 14.40
CA THR A 218 4.47 7.60 15.53
C THR A 218 4.32 9.04 15.05
N GLU A 219 3.46 9.80 15.72
CA GLU A 219 3.20 11.21 15.40
C GLU A 219 4.39 12.12 15.73
N ALA A 220 5.12 11.84 16.80
CA ALA A 220 6.32 12.58 17.18
C ALA A 220 7.32 11.68 17.92
N GLN A 221 8.56 11.62 17.43
CA GLN A 221 9.68 10.96 18.09
C GLN A 221 10.94 11.82 18.07
N SER A 222 11.83 11.57 19.01
CA SER A 222 13.18 12.13 19.06
C SER A 222 14.20 11.04 18.78
N PRO A 223 15.31 11.34 18.08
CA PRO A 223 16.38 10.37 17.87
C PRO A 223 16.98 9.87 19.18
N GLU A 224 17.24 8.57 19.24
CA GLU A 224 17.82 7.87 20.39
C GLU A 224 19.32 7.63 20.16
N LEU A 225 20.13 7.90 21.18
CA LEU A 225 21.58 7.74 21.11
C LEU A 225 21.99 6.27 21.26
N TRP A 226 22.80 5.81 20.32
CA TRP A 226 23.45 4.51 20.27
C TRP A 226 24.96 4.70 20.10
N LEU A 227 25.71 3.68 20.46
CA LEU A 227 27.15 3.63 20.28
C LEU A 227 27.49 2.59 19.24
N ARG A 228 28.39 2.90 18.31
CA ARG A 228 28.85 1.98 17.28
C ARG A 228 30.38 1.86 17.32
N SER A 229 30.89 0.64 17.25
CA SER A 229 32.33 0.35 17.19
C SER A 229 32.62 -0.73 16.16
N TYR A 230 33.86 -0.80 15.68
CA TYR A 230 34.29 -1.79 14.69
C TYR A 230 35.26 -2.78 15.32
N ASN A 231 34.93 -4.08 15.28
CA ASN A 231 35.77 -5.13 15.89
C ASN A 231 36.85 -5.70 14.96
N GLY A 232 36.95 -5.22 13.72
CA GLY A 232 37.85 -5.75 12.68
C GLY A 232 37.15 -6.59 11.62
N GLU A 233 35.96 -7.12 11.92
CA GLU A 233 35.15 -7.91 10.98
C GLU A 233 33.85 -7.16 10.62
N ARG A 234 33.12 -6.67 11.63
CA ARG A 234 31.80 -6.05 11.49
C ARG A 234 31.62 -4.86 12.42
N TRP A 235 30.62 -4.04 12.09
CA TRP A 235 30.14 -2.99 12.96
C TRP A 235 29.24 -3.57 14.06
N LEU A 236 29.49 -3.12 15.29
CA LEU A 236 28.76 -3.52 16.48
C LEU A 236 28.06 -2.31 17.06
N TYR A 237 26.82 -2.51 17.52
CA TYR A 237 26.00 -1.47 18.12
C TYR A 237 25.73 -1.78 19.59
N PHE A 238 25.75 -0.75 20.42
CA PHE A 238 25.51 -0.84 21.85
C PHE A 238 24.62 0.30 22.33
N HIS A 239 23.67 -0.01 23.19
CA HIS A 239 22.90 1.02 23.88
C HIS A 239 23.70 1.57 25.07
N PRO A 240 23.92 2.90 25.19
CA PRO A 240 24.82 3.50 26.18
C PRO A 240 24.39 3.30 27.64
N GLU A 241 23.10 3.13 27.90
CA GLU A 241 22.58 2.97 29.28
C GLU A 241 22.32 1.53 29.71
N THR A 242 21.88 0.67 28.80
CA THR A 242 21.51 -0.72 29.12
C THR A 242 22.65 -1.70 28.82
N GLY A 243 23.61 -1.31 27.98
CA GLY A 243 24.63 -2.23 27.44
C GLY A 243 24.08 -3.26 26.46
N GLN A 244 22.83 -3.09 25.99
CA GLN A 244 22.25 -3.99 25.00
C GLN A 244 23.10 -4.00 23.73
N GLN A 245 23.57 -5.19 23.34
CA GLN A 245 24.33 -5.41 22.12
C GLN A 245 23.40 -5.70 20.95
N GLY A 246 23.74 -5.15 19.78
CA GLY A 246 22.96 -5.25 18.55
C GLY A 246 21.88 -4.18 18.46
N MET A 247 21.75 -3.59 17.26
CA MET A 247 20.70 -2.62 16.96
C MET A 247 19.42 -3.39 16.61
N PRO A 248 18.27 -3.07 17.20
CA PRO A 248 16.99 -3.66 16.81
C PRO A 248 16.68 -3.44 15.31
N ASP A 249 16.07 -4.43 14.68
CA ASP A 249 15.79 -4.43 13.23
C ASP A 249 14.86 -3.28 12.79
N ASN A 250 14.02 -2.77 13.70
CA ASN A 250 13.06 -1.70 13.44
C ASN A 250 13.65 -0.29 13.61
N ARG A 251 14.95 -0.11 13.39
CA ARG A 251 15.61 1.18 13.56
C ARG A 251 16.42 1.59 12.34
N LEU A 252 16.48 2.90 12.12
CA LEU A 252 17.27 3.53 11.07
C LEU A 252 18.30 4.47 11.70
N VAL A 253 19.53 4.46 11.20
CA VAL A 253 20.54 5.46 11.57
C VAL A 253 20.22 6.79 10.89
N TRP A 254 20.09 7.86 11.66
CA TRP A 254 19.82 9.20 11.14
C TRP A 254 21.09 10.03 10.96
N TRP A 255 21.98 10.07 11.95
CA TRP A 255 23.30 10.69 11.78
C TRP A 255 24.31 10.14 12.78
N THR A 256 25.58 10.36 12.49
CA THR A 256 26.69 10.00 13.38
C THR A 256 27.37 11.25 13.92
N GLY A 257 27.93 11.17 15.13
CA GLY A 257 28.66 12.25 15.78
C GLY A 257 27.95 12.84 17.01
N PRO A 258 28.67 13.68 17.78
CA PRO A 258 28.19 14.28 19.02
C PRO A 258 27.35 15.55 18.80
N GLU A 259 27.32 16.11 17.59
CA GLU A 259 26.59 17.35 17.34
C GLU A 259 25.07 17.17 17.39
N PRO A 260 24.31 18.20 17.82
CA PRO A 260 22.86 18.14 17.82
C PRO A 260 22.30 18.03 16.39
N LEU A 261 21.11 17.43 16.28
CA LEU A 261 20.38 17.24 15.02
C LEU A 261 20.19 18.56 14.24
N LEU A 262 19.94 19.66 14.96
CA LEU A 262 19.70 20.99 14.40
C LEU A 262 20.65 22.02 15.02
N ALA A 263 21.40 22.72 14.18
CA ALA A 263 22.11 23.95 14.53
C ALA A 263 21.47 25.15 13.83
N MET A 264 21.14 26.19 14.58
CA MET A 264 20.38 27.33 14.05
C MET A 264 21.04 28.66 14.42
N GLU A 265 21.21 29.51 13.41
CA GLU A 265 21.65 30.90 13.52
C GLU A 265 20.51 31.83 13.07
N GLY A 266 20.30 32.94 13.78
CA GLY A 266 19.26 33.94 13.44
C GLY A 266 17.83 33.58 13.85
N GLY A 267 17.61 32.43 14.51
CA GLY A 267 16.32 32.00 15.05
C GLY A 267 16.35 31.74 16.55
N ARG A 268 15.18 31.69 17.19
CA ARG A 268 14.99 31.32 18.61
C ARG A 268 13.89 30.27 18.75
N GLN A 269 13.88 29.55 19.87
CA GLN A 269 12.85 28.54 20.18
C GLN A 269 12.70 27.49 19.07
N SER A 270 13.80 26.91 18.60
CA SER A 270 13.72 25.81 17.63
C SER A 270 13.20 24.55 18.30
N SER A 271 12.23 23.92 17.66
CA SER A 271 11.81 22.55 17.92
C SER A 271 11.91 21.72 16.65
N VAL A 272 12.23 20.44 16.82
CA VAL A 272 12.22 19.44 15.75
C VAL A 272 11.23 18.35 16.16
N SER A 273 10.29 18.05 15.27
CA SER A 273 9.39 16.91 15.41
C SER A 273 9.64 15.95 14.26
N LEU A 274 9.91 14.69 14.56
CA LEU A 274 10.03 13.62 13.57
C LEU A 274 8.78 12.76 13.62
N THR A 275 8.12 12.59 12.49
CA THR A 275 6.95 11.74 12.32
C THR A 275 7.34 10.59 11.39
N VAL A 276 6.97 9.38 11.75
CA VAL A 276 7.22 8.20 10.91
C VAL A 276 5.89 7.51 10.67
N THR A 277 5.57 7.29 9.41
CA THR A 277 4.37 6.59 8.98
C THR A 277 4.75 5.43 8.06
N ASN A 278 4.10 4.30 8.29
CA ASN A 278 4.12 3.14 7.41
C ASN A 278 2.89 3.22 6.51
N SER A 279 3.11 3.09 5.20
CA SER A 279 2.04 2.74 4.27
C SER A 279 2.44 1.51 3.48
N GLU A 280 1.54 0.54 3.39
CA GLU A 280 1.71 -0.59 2.50
C GLU A 280 1.44 -0.13 1.05
N MET A 281 2.37 -0.43 0.14
CA MET A 281 2.18 -0.17 -1.28
C MET A 281 2.60 -1.39 -2.07
N ASN A 282 1.84 -1.69 -3.12
CA ASN A 282 2.11 -2.82 -4.01
C ASN A 282 3.53 -2.74 -4.59
N ALA A 283 4.28 -3.85 -4.52
CA ALA A 283 5.66 -3.98 -5.00
C ALA A 283 5.85 -3.51 -6.46
N LEU A 284 4.84 -3.68 -7.32
CA LEU A 284 4.87 -3.22 -8.71
C LEU A 284 4.88 -1.69 -8.82
N ARG A 285 4.19 -1.00 -7.90
CA ARG A 285 4.15 0.46 -7.85
C ARG A 285 5.44 1.03 -7.24
N LEU A 286 6.06 0.29 -6.35
CA LEU A 286 7.40 0.56 -5.83
C LEU A 286 8.49 0.41 -6.89
N ALA A 287 8.44 -0.65 -7.70
CA ALA A 287 9.36 -0.86 -8.81
C ALA A 287 9.38 0.33 -9.81
N LYS A 288 8.21 0.96 -10.03
CA LYS A 288 8.11 2.17 -10.87
C LYS A 288 8.79 3.41 -10.28
N LEU A 289 8.82 3.54 -8.96
CA LEU A 289 9.40 4.70 -8.28
C LEU A 289 10.90 4.56 -8.06
N THR A 290 11.41 3.33 -8.03
CA THR A 290 12.83 3.00 -7.78
C THR A 290 13.69 2.94 -9.04
N THR A 291 13.12 2.66 -10.22
CA THR A 291 13.92 2.20 -11.36
C THR A 291 14.26 3.30 -12.37
N GLU A 292 15.56 3.64 -12.48
CA GLU A 292 16.13 4.46 -13.56
C GLU A 292 16.51 3.66 -14.83
N ASN A 293 16.52 2.32 -14.84
CA ASN A 293 16.99 1.57 -16.01
C ASN A 293 16.25 0.24 -16.30
N ARG A 294 15.68 0.15 -17.51
CA ARG A 294 15.24 -1.04 -18.30
C ARG A 294 13.87 -1.67 -18.08
N ALA A 295 13.24 -1.64 -16.90
CA ALA A 295 11.88 -2.20 -16.72
C ALA A 295 10.74 -1.27 -17.23
N SER A 296 11.10 -0.01 -17.55
CA SER A 296 10.17 1.11 -17.78
C SER A 296 9.25 0.91 -18.99
N ALA A 297 9.76 0.37 -20.10
CA ALA A 297 9.02 0.33 -21.35
C ALA A 297 7.82 -0.62 -21.38
N LEU A 298 7.70 -1.58 -20.46
CA LEU A 298 6.52 -2.47 -20.35
C LEU A 298 5.61 -2.07 -19.18
N LEU A 299 6.18 -1.53 -18.10
CA LEU A 299 5.44 -1.06 -16.93
C LEU A 299 4.71 0.28 -17.19
N ASP A 300 5.27 1.15 -18.03
CA ASP A 300 4.62 2.39 -18.49
C ASP A 300 3.42 2.10 -19.41
N TYR A 301 3.47 0.99 -20.16
CA TYR A 301 2.37 0.50 -20.98
C TYR A 301 1.41 -0.45 -20.22
N SER A 302 1.59 -0.63 -18.91
CA SER A 302 0.66 -1.38 -18.06
C SER A 302 -0.49 -0.51 -17.54
N LEU A 303 -1.60 -1.12 -17.15
CA LEU A 303 -2.77 -0.43 -16.59
C LEU A 303 -2.47 0.34 -15.29
N TYR A 304 -1.38 -0.02 -14.60
CA TYR A 304 -0.85 0.70 -13.45
C TYR A 304 -0.19 2.03 -13.79
N GLY A 305 -0.01 2.36 -15.08
CA GLY A 305 0.47 3.69 -15.52
C GLY A 305 -0.62 4.75 -15.51
N LEU A 306 -1.89 4.36 -15.38
CA LEU A 306 -3.03 5.26 -15.42
C LEU A 306 -3.19 6.03 -14.09
N PRO A 307 -3.83 7.21 -14.09
CA PRO A 307 -4.24 7.89 -12.86
C PRO A 307 -5.10 6.99 -11.96
N LEU A 308 -4.99 7.14 -10.64
CA LEU A 308 -5.68 6.28 -9.65
C LEU A 308 -7.20 6.17 -9.87
N GLN A 309 -7.84 7.27 -10.29
CA GLN A 309 -9.28 7.27 -10.58
C GLN A 309 -9.59 6.39 -11.79
N ALA A 310 -8.76 6.44 -12.83
CA ALA A 310 -8.91 5.60 -14.01
C ALA A 310 -8.61 4.13 -13.70
N GLN A 311 -7.61 3.83 -12.87
CA GLN A 311 -7.29 2.45 -12.47
C GLN A 311 -8.49 1.75 -11.83
N ARG A 312 -9.19 2.41 -10.90
CA ARG A 312 -10.39 1.84 -10.26
C ARG A 312 -11.47 1.47 -11.28
N VAL A 313 -11.70 2.33 -12.27
CA VAL A 313 -12.67 2.07 -13.35
C VAL A 313 -12.22 0.87 -14.20
N TYR A 314 -10.93 0.81 -14.57
CA TYR A 314 -10.39 -0.30 -15.36
C TYR A 314 -10.39 -1.64 -14.61
N GLN A 315 -10.12 -1.65 -13.30
CA GLN A 315 -10.27 -2.84 -12.45
C GLN A 315 -11.70 -3.40 -12.53
N VAL A 316 -12.71 -2.52 -12.59
CA VAL A 316 -14.11 -2.95 -12.78
C VAL A 316 -14.32 -3.53 -14.18
N MET A 317 -13.87 -2.80 -15.21
CA MET A 317 -14.14 -3.15 -16.61
C MET A 317 -13.50 -4.47 -17.01
N ILE A 318 -12.28 -4.75 -16.54
CA ILE A 318 -11.54 -5.97 -16.84
C ILE A 318 -12.16 -7.22 -16.21
N MET A 319 -12.93 -7.05 -15.13
CA MET A 319 -13.66 -8.15 -14.51
C MET A 319 -14.96 -8.49 -15.25
N ILE A 320 -15.47 -7.63 -16.14
CA ILE A 320 -16.74 -7.86 -16.86
C ILE A 320 -16.72 -9.16 -17.68
N PRO A 321 -15.67 -9.47 -18.49
CA PRO A 321 -15.59 -10.73 -19.21
C PRO A 321 -15.64 -11.98 -18.31
N ILE A 322 -15.16 -11.89 -17.07
CA ILE A 322 -15.27 -12.99 -16.09
C ILE A 322 -16.73 -13.19 -15.67
N GLY A 323 -17.45 -12.10 -15.38
CA GLY A 323 -18.90 -12.18 -15.13
C GLY A 323 -19.68 -12.78 -16.31
N VAL A 324 -19.32 -12.42 -17.54
CA VAL A 324 -19.90 -13.03 -18.76
C VAL A 324 -19.60 -14.52 -18.84
N LEU A 325 -18.37 -14.95 -18.55
CA LEU A 325 -17.99 -16.36 -18.53
C LEU A 325 -18.84 -17.17 -17.54
N VAL A 326 -19.04 -16.65 -16.33
CA VAL A 326 -19.91 -17.27 -15.32
C VAL A 326 -21.30 -17.49 -15.89
N ILE A 327 -21.90 -16.47 -16.50
CA ILE A 327 -23.26 -16.59 -17.04
C ILE A 327 -23.31 -17.56 -18.22
N LEU A 328 -22.28 -17.60 -19.06
CA LEU A 328 -22.19 -18.61 -20.13
C LEU A 328 -22.16 -20.03 -19.55
N ILE A 329 -21.41 -20.26 -18.46
CA ILE A 329 -21.37 -21.56 -17.77
C ILE A 329 -22.74 -21.90 -17.18
N LEU A 330 -23.34 -20.98 -16.43
CA LEU A 330 -24.66 -21.16 -15.81
C LEU A 330 -25.76 -21.43 -16.86
N ARG A 331 -25.68 -20.78 -18.02
CA ARG A 331 -26.67 -20.93 -19.09
C ARG A 331 -26.43 -22.19 -19.94
N ASN A 332 -25.20 -22.47 -20.34
CA ASN A 332 -24.89 -23.54 -21.30
C ASN A 332 -24.68 -24.89 -20.61
N LEU A 333 -24.04 -24.94 -19.44
CA LEU A 333 -23.79 -26.19 -18.71
C LEU A 333 -24.94 -26.53 -17.75
N ILE A 334 -25.37 -25.57 -16.92
CA ILE A 334 -26.43 -25.83 -15.94
C ILE A 334 -27.81 -25.78 -16.60
N GLY A 335 -28.05 -24.82 -17.48
CA GLY A 335 -29.35 -24.63 -18.15
C GLY A 335 -30.28 -23.66 -17.43
N MET A 336 -29.75 -22.74 -16.63
CA MET A 336 -30.57 -21.71 -15.97
C MET A 336 -31.19 -20.75 -16.99
N GLN A 337 -32.45 -20.38 -16.74
CA GLN A 337 -33.19 -19.44 -17.57
C GLN A 337 -32.98 -18.02 -17.02
N THR A 338 -32.34 -17.16 -17.81
CA THR A 338 -32.05 -15.76 -17.48
C THR A 338 -32.56 -14.83 -18.57
N LEU A 339 -32.62 -13.52 -18.27
CA LEU A 339 -32.91 -12.46 -19.24
C LEU A 339 -31.73 -12.25 -20.20
N GLY A 340 -31.48 -13.22 -21.06
CA GLY A 340 -30.29 -13.23 -21.91
C GLY A 340 -28.99 -13.37 -21.12
N THR A 341 -27.86 -13.15 -21.78
CA THR A 341 -26.52 -13.25 -21.17
C THR A 341 -26.00 -11.93 -20.61
N PHE A 342 -26.44 -10.80 -21.18
CA PHE A 342 -25.89 -9.48 -20.84
C PHE A 342 -26.60 -8.84 -19.64
N THR A 343 -27.91 -9.00 -19.51
CA THR A 343 -28.69 -8.40 -18.41
C THR A 343 -28.23 -8.83 -17.01
N PRO A 344 -27.93 -10.12 -16.73
CA PRO A 344 -27.40 -10.49 -15.43
C PRO A 344 -26.02 -9.86 -15.13
N VAL A 345 -25.16 -9.64 -16.14
CA VAL A 345 -23.87 -8.92 -15.97
C VAL A 345 -24.12 -7.47 -15.59
N LEU A 346 -25.04 -6.80 -16.29
CA LEU A 346 -25.38 -5.41 -15.99
C LEU A 346 -25.94 -5.26 -14.57
N ILE A 347 -26.80 -6.18 -14.15
CA ILE A 347 -27.32 -6.20 -12.77
C ILE A 347 -26.19 -6.45 -11.77
N ALA A 348 -25.25 -7.37 -12.06
CA ALA A 348 -24.07 -7.61 -11.23
C ALA A 348 -23.20 -6.36 -11.07
N LEU A 349 -23.06 -5.57 -12.15
CA LEU A 349 -22.36 -4.29 -12.13
C LEU A 349 -23.12 -3.24 -11.30
N ALA A 350 -24.44 -3.21 -11.37
CA ALA A 350 -25.27 -2.35 -10.52
C ALA A 350 -25.15 -2.71 -9.02
N PHE A 351 -25.00 -4.00 -8.68
CA PHE A 351 -24.75 -4.45 -7.31
C PHE A 351 -23.39 -4.00 -6.76
N ARG A 352 -22.42 -3.68 -7.63
CA ARG A 352 -21.13 -3.14 -7.20
C ARG A 352 -21.24 -1.73 -6.62
N GLU A 353 -22.15 -0.92 -7.16
CA GLU A 353 -22.38 0.44 -6.66
C GLU A 353 -23.28 0.48 -5.43
N THR A 354 -24.17 -0.51 -5.28
CA THR A 354 -25.25 -0.52 -4.26
C THR A 354 -25.03 -1.54 -3.15
N GLU A 355 -23.93 -2.28 -3.15
CA GLU A 355 -23.72 -3.51 -2.37
C GLU A 355 -24.74 -4.63 -2.73
N VAL A 356 -24.35 -5.90 -2.60
CA VAL A 356 -25.23 -7.03 -3.00
C VAL A 356 -26.54 -7.05 -2.21
N GLY A 357 -26.48 -6.83 -0.89
CA GLY A 357 -27.67 -6.93 -0.03
C GLY A 357 -28.74 -5.90 -0.37
N TRP A 358 -28.34 -4.63 -0.39
CA TRP A 358 -29.21 -3.52 -0.76
C TRP A 358 -29.61 -3.57 -2.24
N GLY A 359 -28.67 -3.94 -3.12
CA GLY A 359 -28.93 -4.15 -4.54
C GLY A 359 -30.04 -5.17 -4.79
N ILE A 360 -30.01 -6.33 -4.13
CA ILE A 360 -31.07 -7.35 -4.24
C ILE A 360 -32.42 -6.83 -3.75
N ALA A 361 -32.44 -6.14 -2.60
CA ALA A 361 -33.66 -5.57 -2.04
C ALA A 361 -34.29 -4.52 -2.97
N LEU A 362 -33.49 -3.56 -3.44
CA LEU A 362 -33.93 -2.51 -4.37
C LEU A 362 -34.35 -3.09 -5.72
N PHE A 363 -33.59 -4.03 -6.27
CA PHE A 363 -33.94 -4.72 -7.51
C PHE A 363 -35.29 -5.41 -7.41
N THR A 364 -35.51 -6.17 -6.33
CA THR A 364 -36.76 -6.92 -6.13
C THR A 364 -37.94 -5.97 -5.95
N LEU A 365 -37.80 -4.95 -5.10
CA LEU A 365 -38.84 -3.96 -4.83
C LEU A 365 -39.22 -3.16 -6.08
N ILE A 366 -38.23 -2.57 -6.76
CA ILE A 366 -38.45 -1.73 -7.93
C ILE A 366 -38.98 -2.55 -9.09
N THR A 367 -38.47 -3.77 -9.30
CA THR A 367 -38.97 -4.66 -10.36
C THR A 367 -40.42 -5.07 -10.09
N ALA A 368 -40.77 -5.41 -8.84
CA ALA A 368 -42.14 -5.76 -8.47
C ALA A 368 -43.12 -4.58 -8.69
N LEU A 369 -42.76 -3.37 -8.22
CA LEU A 369 -43.57 -2.17 -8.43
C LEU A 369 -43.68 -1.80 -9.91
N GLY A 370 -42.58 -1.91 -10.66
CA GLY A 370 -42.53 -1.63 -12.10
C GLY A 370 -43.38 -2.59 -12.93
N LEU A 371 -43.35 -3.90 -12.61
CA LEU A 371 -44.23 -4.90 -13.23
C LEU A 371 -45.70 -4.66 -12.88
N SER A 372 -46.00 -4.30 -11.62
CA SER A 372 -47.37 -3.94 -11.19
C SER A 372 -47.91 -2.73 -11.96
N LEU A 373 -47.12 -1.66 -12.06
CA LEU A 373 -47.50 -0.49 -12.84
C LEU A 373 -47.69 -0.85 -14.31
N ARG A 374 -46.81 -1.68 -14.86
CA ARG A 374 -46.90 -2.06 -16.26
C ARG A 374 -48.18 -2.87 -16.56
N SER A 375 -48.53 -3.82 -15.69
CA SER A 375 -49.80 -4.54 -15.80
C SER A 375 -51.00 -3.59 -15.77
N TYR A 376 -50.95 -2.53 -14.94
CA TYR A 376 -51.99 -1.50 -14.92
C TYR A 376 -52.06 -0.70 -16.23
N LEU A 377 -50.92 -0.23 -16.76
CA LEU A 377 -50.84 0.53 -18.01
C LEU A 377 -51.26 -0.27 -19.25
N GLU A 378 -51.17 -1.59 -19.19
CA GLU A 378 -51.61 -2.47 -20.27
C GLU A 378 -53.13 -2.44 -20.46
N HIS A 379 -53.91 -2.30 -19.37
CA HIS A 379 -55.36 -2.15 -19.44
C HIS A 379 -55.79 -0.88 -20.20
N LEU A 380 -54.91 0.13 -20.26
CA LEU A 380 -55.13 1.41 -20.94
C LEU A 380 -54.85 1.36 -22.46
N LYS A 381 -54.49 0.19 -23.03
CA LYS A 381 -54.22 -0.03 -24.47
C LYS A 381 -53.25 0.99 -25.09
N LEU A 382 -52.24 1.42 -24.31
CA LEU A 382 -51.23 2.39 -24.75
C LEU A 382 -50.27 1.78 -25.78
N GLN A 383 -49.80 2.61 -26.73
CA GLN A 383 -48.72 2.26 -27.66
C GLN A 383 -47.42 1.89 -26.91
N MET A 384 -46.56 1.08 -27.53
CA MET A 384 -45.32 0.57 -26.91
C MET A 384 -44.38 1.69 -26.43
N LEU A 385 -44.26 2.78 -27.20
CA LEU A 385 -43.29 3.85 -26.93
C LEU A 385 -43.68 4.73 -25.73
N PRO A 386 -44.91 5.30 -25.63
CA PRO A 386 -45.34 6.03 -24.44
C PRO A 386 -45.27 5.21 -23.15
N ARG A 387 -45.50 3.89 -23.25
CA ARG A 387 -45.46 2.99 -22.10
C ARG A 387 -44.07 2.90 -21.46
N LEU A 388 -43.00 2.86 -22.26
CA LEU A 388 -41.63 2.81 -21.74
C LEU A 388 -41.24 4.09 -21.00
N SER A 389 -41.64 5.26 -21.53
CA SER A 389 -41.40 6.54 -20.87
C SER A 389 -42.09 6.64 -19.52
N VAL A 390 -43.31 6.13 -19.37
CA VAL A 390 -44.03 6.14 -18.09
C VAL A 390 -43.36 5.23 -17.07
N VAL A 391 -42.94 4.02 -17.47
CA VAL A 391 -42.20 3.10 -16.57
C VAL A 391 -40.87 3.70 -16.13
N LEU A 392 -40.12 4.32 -17.06
CA LEU A 392 -38.88 5.01 -16.74
C LEU A 392 -39.09 6.12 -15.71
N THR A 393 -40.03 7.03 -15.96
CA THR A 393 -40.38 8.14 -15.05
C THR A 393 -40.82 7.63 -13.68
N PHE A 394 -41.62 6.56 -13.64
CA PHE A 394 -42.04 5.96 -12.39
C PHE A 394 -40.86 5.40 -11.59
N VAL A 395 -39.92 4.71 -12.24
CA VAL A 395 -38.71 4.21 -11.57
C VAL A 395 -37.86 5.36 -11.02
N VAL A 396 -37.74 6.50 -11.73
CA VAL A 396 -37.10 7.72 -11.19
C VAL A 396 -37.77 8.12 -9.88
N LEU A 397 -39.10 8.24 -9.90
CA LEU A 397 -39.88 8.73 -8.75
C LEU A 397 -39.77 7.79 -7.55
N VAL A 398 -39.83 6.48 -7.77
CA VAL A 398 -39.67 5.47 -6.71
C VAL A 398 -38.28 5.56 -6.09
N ILE A 399 -37.23 5.65 -6.91
CA ILE A 399 -35.85 5.80 -6.44
C ILE A 399 -35.70 7.10 -5.64
N ALA A 400 -36.19 8.23 -6.17
CA ALA A 400 -36.13 9.52 -5.49
C ALA A 400 -36.86 9.49 -4.14
N ALA A 401 -38.03 8.86 -4.07
CA ALA A 401 -38.76 8.66 -2.82
C ALA A 401 -37.94 7.82 -1.83
N ILE A 402 -37.40 6.67 -2.26
CA ILE A 402 -36.58 5.80 -1.41
C ILE A 402 -35.35 6.55 -0.88
N SER A 403 -34.65 7.32 -1.71
CA SER A 403 -33.49 8.10 -1.28
C SER A 403 -33.87 9.20 -0.28
N LEU A 404 -34.99 9.90 -0.47
CA LEU A 404 -35.48 10.90 0.49
C LEU A 404 -35.87 10.28 1.84
N PHE A 405 -36.55 9.14 1.83
CA PHE A 405 -36.91 8.42 3.05
C PHE A 405 -35.68 7.86 3.76
N SER A 406 -34.71 7.33 3.01
CA SER A 406 -33.48 6.76 3.57
C SER A 406 -32.59 7.83 4.20
N HIS A 407 -32.50 9.02 3.58
CA HIS A 407 -31.81 10.17 4.17
C HIS A 407 -32.40 10.52 5.54
N LYS A 408 -33.74 10.55 5.67
CA LYS A 408 -34.41 10.87 6.93
C LYS A 408 -34.22 9.82 8.03
N LEU A 409 -33.91 8.58 7.65
CA LEU A 409 -33.65 7.46 8.56
C LEU A 409 -32.17 7.32 8.95
N GLY A 410 -31.29 8.23 8.50
CA GLY A 410 -29.85 8.18 8.79
C GLY A 410 -29.11 7.05 8.07
N MET A 411 -29.72 6.45 7.05
CA MET A 411 -29.09 5.42 6.24
C MET A 411 -28.39 6.05 5.04
N GLU A 412 -27.13 6.46 5.22
CA GLU A 412 -26.32 7.08 4.16
C GLU A 412 -26.09 6.15 2.94
N LYS A 413 -26.27 4.85 3.12
CA LYS A 413 -26.03 3.82 2.10
C LYS A 413 -27.06 3.78 0.95
N ALA A 414 -28.25 4.37 1.09
CA ALA A 414 -29.23 4.43 -0.02
C ALA A 414 -29.20 5.77 -0.79
N LEU A 415 -28.20 6.62 -0.53
CA LEU A 415 -28.03 7.91 -1.20
C LEU A 415 -27.29 7.81 -2.54
N ALA A 416 -26.58 6.71 -2.80
CA ALA A 416 -25.75 6.52 -3.99
C ALA A 416 -26.51 5.77 -5.11
N VAL A 417 -27.65 6.30 -5.57
CA VAL A 417 -28.30 5.75 -6.77
C VAL A 417 -27.79 6.48 -8.01
N SER A 418 -26.88 5.83 -8.76
CA SER A 418 -26.35 6.39 -10.00
C SER A 418 -27.34 6.19 -11.17
N LEU A 419 -27.16 6.95 -12.25
CA LEU A 419 -27.98 6.83 -13.47
C LEU A 419 -27.89 5.43 -14.10
N PHE A 420 -26.80 4.70 -13.83
CA PHE A 420 -26.51 3.44 -14.50
C PHE A 420 -27.41 2.27 -14.02
N PRO A 421 -27.50 1.94 -12.70
CA PRO A 421 -28.48 0.98 -12.17
C PRO A 421 -29.92 1.29 -12.58
N MET A 422 -30.27 2.57 -12.67
CA MET A 422 -31.61 3.00 -13.04
C MET A 422 -32.00 2.53 -14.45
N VAL A 423 -31.13 2.75 -15.45
CA VAL A 423 -31.36 2.31 -16.85
C VAL A 423 -31.42 0.77 -16.94
N ILE A 424 -30.61 0.07 -16.14
CA ILE A 424 -30.61 -1.39 -16.12
C ILE A 424 -31.93 -1.93 -15.56
N LEU A 425 -32.43 -1.35 -14.48
CA LEU A 425 -33.70 -1.75 -13.87
C LEU A 425 -34.88 -1.55 -14.82
N THR A 426 -34.93 -0.43 -15.53
CA THR A 426 -36.04 -0.12 -16.46
C THR A 426 -36.04 -1.06 -17.66
N MET A 427 -34.86 -1.33 -18.23
CA MET A 427 -34.68 -2.34 -19.28
C MET A 427 -35.04 -3.75 -18.79
N THR A 428 -34.75 -4.08 -17.53
CA THR A 428 -35.08 -5.37 -16.92
C THR A 428 -36.59 -5.50 -16.75
N ILE A 429 -37.27 -4.47 -16.23
CA ILE A 429 -38.74 -4.43 -16.09
C ILE A 429 -39.41 -4.61 -17.46
N GLU A 430 -38.92 -3.93 -18.50
CA GLU A 430 -39.42 -4.07 -19.85
C GLU A 430 -39.33 -5.52 -20.34
N ARG A 431 -38.13 -6.12 -20.30
CA ARG A 431 -37.91 -7.49 -20.76
C ARG A 431 -38.70 -8.53 -19.95
N LEU A 432 -38.79 -8.35 -18.63
CA LEU A 432 -39.57 -9.24 -17.76
C LEU A 432 -41.06 -9.14 -18.02
N SER A 433 -41.58 -7.94 -18.28
CA SER A 433 -43.00 -7.77 -18.60
C SER A 433 -43.36 -8.40 -19.93
N ILE A 434 -42.54 -8.23 -20.97
CA ILE A 434 -42.76 -8.89 -22.25
C ILE A 434 -42.73 -10.42 -22.05
N THR A 435 -41.79 -10.93 -21.26
CA THR A 435 -41.72 -12.36 -20.95
C THR A 435 -42.93 -12.84 -20.14
N TRP A 436 -43.48 -12.00 -19.27
CA TRP A 436 -44.69 -12.27 -18.51
C TRP A 436 -45.92 -12.37 -19.42
N GLU A 437 -46.03 -11.45 -20.39
CA GLU A 437 -47.08 -11.40 -21.41
C GLU A 437 -46.98 -12.60 -22.38
N GLU A 438 -45.78 -12.93 -22.89
CA GLU A 438 -45.58 -13.98 -23.90
C GLU A 438 -45.58 -15.41 -23.34
N ARG A 439 -45.04 -15.61 -22.12
CA ARG A 439 -44.75 -16.95 -21.58
C ARG A 439 -45.41 -17.24 -20.24
N GLY A 440 -46.19 -16.28 -19.73
CA GLY A 440 -46.91 -16.38 -18.46
C GLY A 440 -46.07 -16.05 -17.22
N GLY A 441 -46.76 -15.75 -16.13
CA GLY A 441 -46.14 -15.23 -14.90
C GLY A 441 -45.18 -16.19 -14.19
N ILE A 442 -45.49 -17.48 -14.14
CA ILE A 442 -44.62 -18.50 -13.51
C ILE A 442 -43.26 -18.57 -14.23
N GLN A 443 -43.28 -18.51 -15.56
CA GLN A 443 -42.08 -18.59 -16.38
C GLN A 443 -41.26 -17.29 -16.29
N SER A 444 -41.92 -16.13 -16.20
CA SER A 444 -41.26 -14.85 -15.98
C SER A 444 -40.62 -14.77 -14.59
N LEU A 445 -41.32 -15.21 -13.54
CA LEU A 445 -40.77 -15.25 -12.18
C LEU A 445 -39.53 -16.16 -12.07
N LYS A 446 -39.57 -17.35 -12.69
CA LYS A 446 -38.42 -18.25 -12.78
C LYS A 446 -37.23 -17.60 -13.50
N THR A 447 -37.50 -16.83 -14.54
CA THR A 447 -36.48 -16.10 -15.31
C THR A 447 -35.91 -14.92 -14.52
N ALA A 448 -36.75 -14.19 -13.77
CA ALA A 448 -36.32 -13.11 -12.89
C ALA A 448 -35.41 -13.63 -11.77
N LEU A 449 -35.81 -14.72 -11.10
CA LEU A 449 -35.03 -15.35 -10.04
C LEU A 449 -33.71 -15.92 -10.57
N GLY A 450 -33.74 -16.58 -11.73
CA GLY A 450 -32.53 -17.08 -12.40
C GLY A 450 -31.56 -15.96 -12.79
N THR A 451 -32.09 -14.82 -13.23
CA THR A 451 -31.28 -13.61 -13.53
C THR A 451 -30.67 -13.03 -12.26
N LEU A 452 -31.43 -12.95 -11.17
CA LEU A 452 -30.96 -12.45 -9.88
C LEU A 452 -29.83 -13.34 -9.32
N ILE A 453 -30.03 -14.65 -9.27
CA ILE A 453 -29.01 -15.61 -8.80
C ILE A 453 -27.74 -15.52 -9.67
N ALA A 454 -27.89 -15.49 -10.99
CA ALA A 454 -26.76 -15.37 -11.90
C ALA A 454 -26.00 -14.04 -11.72
N ALA A 455 -26.72 -12.93 -11.51
CA ALA A 455 -26.13 -11.63 -11.24
C ALA A 455 -25.39 -11.60 -9.89
N THR A 456 -25.96 -12.18 -8.84
CA THR A 456 -25.31 -12.29 -7.53
C THR A 456 -24.03 -13.12 -7.61
N LEU A 457 -24.05 -14.28 -8.27
CA LEU A 457 -22.85 -15.12 -8.44
C LEU A 457 -21.76 -14.42 -9.26
N ALA A 458 -22.15 -13.77 -10.37
CA ALA A 458 -21.22 -13.01 -11.19
C ALA A 458 -20.60 -11.86 -10.38
N HIS A 459 -21.42 -11.14 -9.60
CA HIS A 459 -20.95 -10.07 -8.74
C HIS A 459 -19.96 -10.58 -7.68
N LEU A 460 -20.30 -11.65 -6.94
CA LEU A 460 -19.43 -12.21 -5.90
C LEU A 460 -18.07 -12.59 -6.46
N LEU A 461 -18.01 -13.19 -7.64
CA LEU A 461 -16.75 -13.53 -8.29
C LEU A 461 -15.97 -12.28 -8.74
N MET A 462 -16.68 -11.26 -9.26
CA MET A 462 -16.07 -10.00 -9.71
C MET A 462 -15.55 -9.11 -8.57
N THR A 463 -15.92 -9.40 -7.33
CA THR A 463 -15.54 -8.63 -6.14
C THR A 463 -14.42 -9.30 -5.34
N ILE A 464 -13.94 -10.49 -5.75
CA ILE A 464 -12.80 -11.15 -5.09
C ILE A 464 -11.52 -10.30 -5.31
N PRO A 465 -10.85 -9.84 -4.25
CA PRO A 465 -9.64 -9.02 -4.36
C PRO A 465 -8.53 -9.71 -5.14
N GLU A 466 -8.18 -10.94 -4.76
CA GLU A 466 -7.14 -11.74 -5.44
C GLU A 466 -7.38 -11.92 -6.94
N LEU A 467 -8.63 -12.19 -7.32
CA LEU A 467 -8.97 -12.38 -8.72
C LEU A 467 -8.89 -11.06 -9.50
N THR A 468 -9.30 -9.96 -8.86
CA THR A 468 -9.21 -8.61 -9.44
C THR A 468 -7.75 -8.21 -9.62
N TYR A 469 -6.91 -8.43 -8.61
CA TYR A 469 -5.47 -8.19 -8.67
C TYR A 469 -4.83 -9.00 -9.80
N PHE A 470 -5.08 -10.31 -9.84
CA PHE A 470 -4.51 -11.20 -10.84
C PHE A 470 -4.86 -10.79 -12.28
N VAL A 471 -6.13 -10.53 -12.56
CA VAL A 471 -6.57 -10.23 -13.94
C VAL A 471 -6.16 -8.81 -14.35
N PHE A 472 -6.08 -7.88 -13.41
CA PHE A 472 -5.60 -6.52 -13.67
C PHE A 472 -4.08 -6.47 -13.87
N THR A 473 -3.31 -7.27 -13.13
CA THR A 473 -1.85 -7.41 -13.28
C THR A 473 -1.47 -8.15 -14.54
N PHE A 474 -2.24 -9.18 -14.89
CA PHE A 474 -2.01 -10.02 -16.07
C PHE A 474 -3.18 -9.94 -17.08
N PRO A 475 -3.40 -8.83 -17.80
CA PRO A 475 -4.50 -8.69 -18.77
C PRO A 475 -4.51 -9.73 -19.89
N ALA A 476 -3.36 -10.36 -20.18
CA ALA A 476 -3.26 -11.46 -21.15
C ALA A 476 -4.16 -12.66 -20.80
N VAL A 477 -4.57 -12.81 -19.54
CA VAL A 477 -5.57 -13.79 -19.10
C VAL A 477 -6.91 -13.60 -19.84
N LEU A 478 -7.25 -12.38 -20.26
CA LEU A 478 -8.45 -12.11 -21.05
C LEU A 478 -8.44 -12.87 -22.39
N LEU A 479 -7.27 -13.10 -23.01
CA LEU A 479 -7.15 -13.90 -24.23
C LEU A 479 -7.52 -15.36 -23.98
N ILE A 480 -7.09 -15.90 -22.83
CA ILE A 480 -7.45 -17.25 -22.38
C ILE A 480 -8.97 -17.33 -22.20
N LEU A 481 -9.57 -16.34 -21.54
CA LEU A 481 -11.01 -16.25 -21.34
C LEU A 481 -11.79 -16.19 -22.66
N VAL A 482 -11.32 -15.41 -23.65
CA VAL A 482 -11.90 -15.38 -25.00
C VAL A 482 -11.82 -16.75 -25.65
N GLY A 483 -10.70 -17.45 -25.53
CA GLY A 483 -10.56 -18.84 -25.99
C GLY A 483 -11.61 -19.78 -25.39
N PHE A 484 -11.83 -19.70 -24.07
CA PHE A 484 -12.88 -20.46 -23.39
C PHE A 484 -14.31 -20.08 -23.84
N MET A 485 -14.59 -18.79 -24.03
CA MET A 485 -15.89 -18.32 -24.52
C MET A 485 -16.18 -18.84 -25.94
N LEU A 486 -15.18 -18.83 -26.83
CA LEU A 486 -15.28 -19.37 -28.18
C LEU A 486 -15.50 -20.90 -28.16
N ALA A 487 -14.82 -21.63 -27.28
CA ALA A 487 -15.00 -23.06 -27.11
C ALA A 487 -16.44 -23.39 -26.65
N MET A 488 -16.96 -22.64 -25.67
CA MET A 488 -18.33 -22.78 -25.18
C MET A 488 -19.38 -22.42 -26.22
N GLY A 489 -19.10 -21.50 -27.15
CA GLY A 489 -20.02 -21.11 -28.21
C GLY A 489 -20.44 -22.26 -29.15
N ARG A 490 -19.68 -23.37 -29.19
CA ARG A 490 -20.03 -24.60 -29.94
C ARG A 490 -20.40 -25.79 -29.06
N TYR A 491 -20.54 -25.60 -27.76
CA TYR A 491 -20.92 -26.68 -26.86
C TYR A 491 -22.36 -27.14 -27.15
N ARG A 492 -22.49 -28.37 -27.66
CA ARG A 492 -23.77 -29.07 -27.90
C ARG A 492 -24.00 -30.21 -26.89
N GLY A 493 -23.28 -30.23 -25.77
CA GLY A 493 -23.47 -31.25 -24.74
C GLY A 493 -24.80 -31.08 -24.00
N TYR A 494 -25.29 -32.16 -23.39
CA TYR A 494 -26.52 -32.15 -22.59
C TYR A 494 -26.37 -31.23 -21.38
N ARG A 495 -27.42 -30.47 -21.05
CA ARG A 495 -27.45 -29.62 -19.86
C ARG A 495 -27.52 -30.49 -18.61
N LEU A 496 -26.86 -30.11 -17.51
CA LEU A 496 -26.95 -30.85 -16.24
C LEU A 496 -28.41 -31.03 -15.77
N THR A 497 -29.23 -30.01 -15.96
CA THR A 497 -30.67 -30.05 -15.65
C THR A 497 -31.44 -31.04 -16.52
N GLU A 498 -31.01 -31.26 -17.77
CA GLU A 498 -31.61 -32.26 -18.66
C GLU A 498 -31.20 -33.67 -18.23
N LEU A 499 -29.94 -33.89 -17.84
CA LEU A 499 -29.48 -35.18 -17.31
C LEU A 499 -30.23 -35.59 -16.03
N MET A 500 -30.51 -34.64 -15.12
CA MET A 500 -31.32 -34.92 -13.93
C MET A 500 -32.77 -35.25 -14.28
N ARG A 501 -33.36 -34.55 -15.26
CA ARG A 501 -34.72 -34.80 -15.74
C ARG A 501 -34.85 -36.16 -16.46
N PHE A 502 -33.85 -36.56 -17.24
CA PHE A 502 -33.82 -37.88 -17.88
C PHE A 502 -33.62 -39.02 -16.86
N LYS A 503 -32.81 -38.80 -15.82
CA LYS A 503 -32.64 -39.77 -14.72
C LYS A 503 -33.93 -39.98 -13.91
N ALA A 504 -34.77 -38.95 -13.78
CA ALA A 504 -36.08 -39.05 -13.15
C ALA A 504 -37.08 -39.84 -14.00
N LEU A 505 -36.99 -39.75 -15.34
CA LEU A 505 -37.84 -40.49 -16.28
C LEU A 505 -37.45 -41.97 -16.44
N THR A 506 -36.20 -42.34 -16.16
CA THR A 506 -35.75 -43.75 -16.19
C THR A 506 -36.01 -44.52 -14.89
N LYS A 507 -36.55 -43.85 -13.85
CA LYS A 507 -36.85 -44.44 -12.53
C LYS A 507 -38.36 -44.54 -12.22
N GLY A 508 -39.21 -44.18 -13.17
CA GLY A 508 -40.64 -44.53 -13.20
C GLY A 508 -40.90 -45.40 -14.41
#